data_AF-A0A958LB19-F1
#
_entry.id   AF-A0A958LB19-F1
#
_cell.length_a   1.000
_cell.length_b   1.000
_cell.length_c   1.000
_cell.angle_alpha   90.00
_cell.angle_beta   90.00
_cell.angle_gamma   90.00
#
_symmetry.space_group_name_H-M   'P 1'
#
loop_
_entity.id
_entity.type
_entity.pdbx_description
1 polymer ?
#
loop_
_entity_poly.entity_id
_entity_poly.type
_entity_poly.pdbx_seq_one_letter_code
_entity_poly.pdbx_strand_id
1 'polypeptide(L)'
;MNNRRSFSAIVLQLALASALSLNPGNDALAADPQYLELFAPLPPVAPSLLEPDGQKLVALGQRLYFEKKLSLAGDLSCNSCHKLSGYGVDNEPTSPGHLGQRGDRNSPTVYNAFLHISQFWDGRAKDVEEQALGPILNPVEMAMPNEDEVVKRLAEDASYRRAFQEAFPQSDPAITYTNIGTAIGAFERTLVTPSRFDEFLRGNREALSVQEQRGLRQFVEVGCASCHGGVGLGGGMFQKLGLVHPFLTSDIGRAKVTSNSAEAYFFKVPSLRNIEKTGPYFHDGSVASLQEAIRLMGYHQLGKELSKEQISSIETFLRATTGALPDVVSPIEETR
;
A
#
# COMPACT_ATOMS: atom_id res chain seq x y z
N MET A 1 -53.24 -62.40 56.49
CA MET A 1 -53.36 -60.95 56.74
C MET A 1 -52.33 -60.23 55.88
N ASN A 2 -52.81 -59.30 55.06
CA ASN A 2 -52.14 -58.16 54.40
C ASN A 2 -50.69 -58.29 53.91
N ASN A 3 -50.43 -58.30 52.60
CA ASN A 3 -50.46 -57.14 51.67
C ASN A 3 -49.22 -56.24 51.83
N ARG A 4 -48.27 -56.29 50.88
CA ARG A 4 -48.04 -55.21 49.90
C ARG A 4 -46.77 -55.42 49.07
N ARG A 5 -46.95 -55.13 47.78
CA ARG A 5 -45.96 -55.02 46.71
C ARG A 5 -45.03 -53.83 46.97
N SER A 6 -43.77 -53.93 46.54
CA SER A 6 -43.04 -52.77 46.02
C SER A 6 -42.12 -53.21 44.88
N PHE A 7 -42.51 -52.80 43.67
CA PHE A 7 -41.72 -52.84 42.46
C PHE A 7 -40.53 -51.88 42.62
N SER A 8 -39.31 -52.36 42.46
CA SER A 8 -38.15 -51.48 42.23
C SER A 8 -38.17 -51.08 40.75
N ALA A 9 -38.55 -49.83 40.48
CA ALA A 9 -38.45 -49.21 39.17
C ALA A 9 -36.96 -48.92 38.89
N ILE A 10 -36.42 -49.62 37.89
CA ILE A 10 -35.13 -49.26 37.28
C ILE A 10 -35.38 -48.00 36.45
N VAL A 11 -34.92 -46.85 36.96
CA VAL A 11 -34.90 -45.59 36.21
C VAL A 11 -33.72 -45.68 35.24
N LEU A 12 -34.00 -46.08 34.01
CA LEU A 12 -33.06 -45.99 32.89
C LEU A 12 -32.93 -44.50 32.52
N GLN A 13 -31.90 -43.83 33.02
CA GLN A 13 -31.54 -42.50 32.55
C GLN A 13 -31.01 -42.62 31.12
N LEU A 14 -31.89 -42.41 30.15
CA LEU A 14 -31.49 -42.08 28.78
C LEU A 14 -30.75 -40.74 28.83
N ALA A 15 -29.43 -40.80 28.81
CA ALA A 15 -28.61 -39.67 28.40
C ALA A 15 -28.99 -39.34 26.95
N LEU A 16 -29.81 -38.30 26.76
CA LEU A 16 -29.89 -37.64 25.47
C LEU A 16 -28.50 -37.09 25.18
N ALA A 17 -27.72 -37.85 24.41
CA ALA A 17 -26.60 -37.28 23.68
C ALA A 17 -27.21 -36.30 22.68
N SER A 18 -27.23 -35.03 23.05
CA SER A 18 -27.41 -33.92 22.12
C SER A 18 -26.32 -34.07 21.07
N ALA A 19 -26.66 -34.69 19.94
CA ALA A 19 -25.84 -34.62 18.75
C ALA A 19 -25.80 -33.13 18.37
N LEU A 20 -24.76 -32.43 18.83
CA LEU A 20 -24.30 -31.24 18.15
C LEU A 20 -24.02 -31.68 16.73
N SER A 21 -24.96 -31.36 15.85
CA SER A 21 -24.78 -31.42 14.41
C SER A 21 -23.59 -30.52 14.08
N LEU A 22 -22.39 -31.10 14.06
CA LEU A 22 -21.23 -30.50 13.41
C LEU A 22 -21.63 -30.36 11.95
N ASN A 23 -22.03 -29.15 11.57
CA ASN A 23 -22.29 -28.80 10.19
C ASN A 23 -20.95 -28.93 9.45
N PRO A 24 -20.75 -29.91 8.55
CA PRO A 24 -19.44 -30.18 7.96
C PRO A 24 -18.97 -29.06 7.04
N GLY A 25 -19.81 -28.05 6.78
CA GLY A 25 -19.54 -26.92 5.90
C GLY A 25 -18.94 -25.67 6.55
N ASN A 26 -18.65 -25.66 7.87
CA ASN A 26 -18.29 -24.41 8.56
C ASN A 26 -16.90 -24.30 9.21
N ASP A 27 -16.08 -25.36 9.33
CA ASP A 27 -14.86 -25.29 10.17
C ASP A 27 -13.50 -25.48 9.46
N ALA A 28 -13.47 -25.62 8.13
CA ALA A 28 -12.22 -25.57 7.34
C ALA A 28 -12.02 -24.15 6.78
N LEU A 29 -11.90 -23.18 7.70
CA LEU A 29 -11.67 -21.77 7.40
C LEU A 29 -10.26 -21.52 6.84
N ALA A 30 -10.05 -20.33 6.27
CA ALA A 30 -9.01 -19.96 5.30
C ALA A 30 -7.57 -19.88 5.82
N ALA A 31 -7.16 -20.90 6.55
CA ALA A 31 -5.83 -21.15 7.01
C ALA A 31 -5.31 -22.49 6.45
N ASP A 32 -5.61 -22.79 5.17
CA ASP A 32 -4.72 -23.72 4.46
C ASP A 32 -3.33 -23.09 4.55
N PRO A 33 -2.36 -23.70 5.24
CA PRO A 33 -1.03 -23.12 5.40
C PRO A 33 -0.43 -22.71 4.06
N GLN A 34 -0.75 -23.44 2.98
CA GLN A 34 -0.30 -23.16 1.62
C GLN A 34 -0.82 -21.82 1.08
N TYR A 35 -2.02 -21.37 1.47
CA TYR A 35 -2.53 -20.07 1.05
C TYR A 35 -1.77 -18.92 1.73
N LEU A 36 -1.32 -19.13 2.96
CA LEU A 36 -0.61 -18.11 3.74
C LEU A 36 0.84 -17.98 3.32
N GLU A 37 1.45 -19.06 2.82
CA GLU A 37 2.81 -19.06 2.25
C GLU A 37 2.94 -18.13 1.03
N LEU A 38 1.83 -17.73 0.40
CA LEU A 38 1.80 -16.75 -0.68
C LEU A 38 2.01 -15.31 -0.20
N PHE A 39 1.98 -15.06 1.12
CA PHE A 39 2.00 -13.72 1.70
C PHE A 39 3.02 -13.61 2.84
N ALA A 40 3.35 -12.37 3.21
CA ALA A 40 4.17 -12.08 4.37
C ALA A 40 3.62 -10.86 5.13
N PRO A 41 3.69 -10.83 6.48
CA PRO A 41 3.32 -9.66 7.23
C PRO A 41 4.32 -8.52 6.97
N LEU A 42 3.89 -7.27 7.11
CA LEU A 42 4.78 -6.12 7.04
C LEU A 42 5.93 -6.26 8.06
N PRO A 43 7.17 -5.95 7.65
CA PRO A 43 8.28 -5.88 8.59
C PRO A 43 8.10 -4.67 9.52
N PRO A 44 8.70 -4.70 10.72
CA PRO A 44 8.85 -3.49 11.51
C PRO A 44 9.74 -2.48 10.78
N VAL A 45 9.67 -1.21 11.20
CA VAL A 45 10.63 -0.18 10.74
C VAL A 45 12.05 -0.65 11.05
N ALA A 46 12.97 -0.42 10.12
CA ALA A 46 14.36 -0.84 10.26
C ALA A 46 14.99 -0.21 11.52
N PRO A 47 15.66 -0.98 12.40
CA PRO A 47 16.25 -0.45 13.63
C PRO A 47 17.19 0.74 13.41
N SER A 48 17.92 0.76 12.30
CA SER A 48 18.81 1.86 11.94
C SER A 48 18.11 3.22 11.78
N LEU A 49 16.80 3.24 11.46
CA LEU A 49 15.99 4.46 11.39
C LEU A 49 15.45 4.90 12.75
N LEU A 50 15.52 4.02 13.76
CA LEU A 50 15.06 4.28 15.12
C LEU A 50 16.19 4.76 16.05
N GLU A 51 17.45 4.52 15.67
CA GLU A 51 18.63 5.02 16.36
C GLU A 51 18.79 6.55 16.17
N PRO A 52 19.52 7.26 17.06
CA PRO A 52 19.59 8.72 17.05
C PRO A 52 19.98 9.36 15.70
N ASP A 53 20.94 8.80 14.96
CA ASP A 53 21.33 9.33 13.65
C ASP A 53 20.28 9.04 12.57
N GLY A 54 19.63 7.87 12.63
CA GLY A 54 18.48 7.56 11.79
C GLY A 54 17.31 8.50 12.04
N GLN A 55 17.01 8.83 13.30
CA GLN A 55 15.94 9.75 13.66
C GLN A 55 16.19 11.17 13.12
N LYS A 56 17.43 11.66 13.11
CA LYS A 56 17.77 12.96 12.49
C LYS A 56 17.48 12.93 10.98
N LEU A 57 17.85 11.84 10.31
CA LEU A 57 17.60 11.65 8.89
C LEU A 57 16.10 11.58 8.58
N VAL A 58 15.34 10.81 9.37
CA VAL A 58 13.88 10.71 9.28
C VAL A 58 13.21 12.06 9.54
N ALA A 59 13.65 12.81 10.55
CA ALA A 59 13.10 14.12 10.87
C ALA A 59 13.34 15.14 9.74
N LEU A 60 14.53 15.13 9.14
CA LEU A 60 14.82 15.94 7.95
C LEU A 60 13.94 15.52 6.76
N GLY A 61 13.80 14.21 6.52
CA GLY A 61 12.95 13.66 5.47
C GLY A 61 11.48 14.06 5.62
N GLN A 62 10.95 13.93 6.84
CA GLN A 62 9.59 14.36 7.18
C GLN A 62 9.43 15.84 6.91
N ARG A 63 10.38 16.67 7.32
CA ARG A 63 10.34 18.10 7.05
C ARG A 63 10.31 18.41 5.55
N LEU A 64 11.13 17.74 4.76
CA LEU A 64 11.17 17.89 3.30
C LEU A 64 9.88 17.40 2.63
N TYR A 65 9.26 16.34 3.14
CA TYR A 65 7.99 15.81 2.63
C TYR A 65 6.85 16.85 2.66
N PHE A 66 6.85 17.72 3.67
CA PHE A 66 5.90 18.82 3.81
C PHE A 66 6.41 20.16 3.25
N GLU A 67 7.65 20.21 2.73
CA GLU A 67 8.30 21.45 2.33
C GLU A 67 7.80 21.95 0.97
N LYS A 68 7.23 23.16 0.97
CA LYS A 68 6.72 23.81 -0.24
C LYS A 68 7.79 24.53 -1.04
N LYS A 69 8.93 24.87 -0.44
CA LYS A 69 10.08 25.44 -1.15
C LYS A 69 10.60 24.53 -2.26
N LEU A 70 10.34 23.22 -2.17
CA LEU A 70 10.66 22.26 -3.20
C LEU A 70 9.82 22.43 -4.47
N SER A 71 8.75 23.23 -4.48
CA SER A 71 8.01 23.60 -5.70
C SER A 71 8.36 25.00 -6.19
N LEU A 72 8.30 25.19 -7.51
CA LEU A 72 8.65 26.45 -8.16
C LEU A 72 7.85 27.63 -7.60
N ALA A 73 6.54 27.45 -7.41
CA ALA A 73 5.62 28.46 -6.89
C ALA A 73 5.57 28.53 -5.35
N GLY A 74 6.26 27.63 -4.63
CA GLY A 74 6.27 27.64 -3.16
C GLY A 74 4.94 27.20 -2.53
N ASP A 75 4.12 26.43 -3.23
CA ASP A 75 2.74 26.09 -2.90
C ASP A 75 2.44 24.57 -2.80
N LEU A 76 3.33 23.73 -3.33
CA LEU A 76 3.18 22.27 -3.41
C LEU A 76 4.26 21.54 -2.62
N SER A 77 3.88 20.45 -1.96
CA SER A 77 4.77 19.53 -1.27
C SER A 77 4.40 18.09 -1.65
N CYS A 78 5.17 17.08 -1.23
CA CYS A 78 4.78 15.68 -1.41
C CYS A 78 3.39 15.42 -0.81
N ASN A 79 3.10 16.00 0.35
CA ASN A 79 1.80 15.88 1.02
C ASN A 79 0.62 16.53 0.28
N SER A 80 0.85 17.35 -0.77
CA SER A 80 -0.22 17.92 -1.58
C SER A 80 -0.96 16.83 -2.38
N CYS A 81 -0.21 15.90 -2.97
CA CYS A 81 -0.72 14.79 -3.77
C CYS A 81 -0.78 13.48 -2.97
N HIS A 82 0.07 13.34 -1.96
CA HIS A 82 0.18 12.14 -1.12
C HIS A 82 -0.17 12.47 0.34
N LYS A 83 -1.44 12.79 0.60
CA LYS A 83 -1.87 13.28 1.92
C LYS A 83 -1.73 12.16 2.96
N LEU A 84 -0.84 12.32 3.93
CA LEU A 84 -0.63 11.30 4.97
C LEU A 84 -1.90 11.04 5.78
N SER A 85 -2.69 12.08 6.07
CA SER A 85 -4.00 11.96 6.72
C SER A 85 -5.05 11.23 5.86
N GLY A 86 -4.81 11.07 4.56
CA GLY A 86 -5.69 10.47 3.58
C GLY A 86 -5.09 9.20 2.96
N TYR A 87 -4.37 8.39 3.74
CA TYR A 87 -3.74 7.16 3.25
C TYR A 87 -2.74 7.38 2.10
N GLY A 88 -2.05 8.52 2.08
CA GLY A 88 -0.92 8.78 1.20
C GLY A 88 -1.32 9.03 -0.25
N VAL A 89 -2.56 9.42 -0.50
CA VAL A 89 -3.11 9.78 -1.83
C VAL A 89 -3.90 11.09 -1.74
N ASP A 90 -4.31 11.63 -2.88
CA ASP A 90 -5.19 12.80 -2.96
C ASP A 90 -6.67 12.43 -3.24
N ASN A 91 -6.93 11.16 -3.57
CA ASN A 91 -8.21 10.61 -4.01
C ASN A 91 -8.78 11.24 -5.30
N GLU A 92 -7.91 11.70 -6.19
CA GLU A 92 -8.28 12.20 -7.52
C GLU A 92 -7.87 11.23 -8.64
N PRO A 93 -8.51 11.26 -9.83
CA PRO A 93 -8.09 10.43 -10.96
C PRO A 93 -6.63 10.63 -11.35
N THR A 94 -6.20 11.90 -11.41
CA THR A 94 -4.81 12.32 -11.60
C THR A 94 -4.55 13.54 -10.73
N SER A 95 -3.32 13.77 -10.27
CA SER A 95 -3.08 14.86 -9.31
C SER A 95 -2.99 16.24 -9.97
N PRO A 96 -3.54 17.31 -9.35
CA PRO A 96 -3.21 18.68 -9.71
C PRO A 96 -1.81 19.04 -9.20
N GLY A 97 -0.95 19.54 -10.09
CA GLY A 97 0.37 20.07 -9.76
C GLY A 97 0.51 21.53 -10.15
N HIS A 98 1.69 21.92 -10.65
CA HIS A 98 2.07 23.31 -10.87
C HIS A 98 1.06 24.02 -11.78
N LEU A 99 0.53 25.17 -11.30
CA LEU A 99 -0.51 25.96 -11.98
C LEU A 99 -1.83 25.19 -12.21
N GLY A 100 -2.10 24.14 -11.44
CA GLY A 100 -3.29 23.31 -11.59
C GLY A 100 -3.26 22.36 -12.79
N GLN A 101 -2.09 22.20 -13.43
CA GLN A 101 -1.90 21.19 -14.47
C GLN A 101 -2.12 19.80 -13.88
N ARG A 102 -2.63 18.87 -14.69
CA ARG A 102 -2.87 17.49 -14.26
C ARG A 102 -1.94 16.53 -14.96
N GLY A 103 -1.40 15.58 -14.21
CA GLY A 103 -0.64 14.48 -14.77
C GLY A 103 -1.49 13.51 -15.57
N ASP A 104 -0.84 12.51 -16.17
CA ASP A 104 -1.48 11.43 -16.94
C ASP A 104 -1.78 10.17 -16.11
N ARG A 105 -1.38 10.16 -14.83
CA ARG A 105 -1.53 9.01 -13.93
C ARG A 105 -2.07 9.38 -12.55
N ASN A 106 -2.77 8.43 -11.95
CA ASN A 106 -3.18 8.44 -10.56
C ASN A 106 -1.96 8.38 -9.63
N SER A 107 -2.01 9.12 -8.53
CA SER A 107 -0.99 9.12 -7.48
C SER A 107 -1.12 7.88 -6.59
N PRO A 108 -0.17 6.91 -6.65
CA PRO A 108 -0.22 5.75 -5.77
C PRO A 108 0.05 6.17 -4.32
N THR A 109 -0.39 5.35 -3.35
CA THR A 109 -0.09 5.61 -1.93
C THR A 109 1.42 5.57 -1.65
N VAL A 110 1.90 6.48 -0.79
CA VAL A 110 3.26 6.43 -0.22
C VAL A 110 3.40 5.37 0.88
N TYR A 111 2.30 4.94 1.49
CA TYR A 111 2.36 3.96 2.57
C TYR A 111 2.82 2.60 2.07
N ASN A 112 3.84 2.06 2.73
CA ASN A 112 4.48 0.78 2.39
C ASN A 112 5.20 0.77 1.02
N ALA A 113 5.35 1.91 0.35
CA ALA A 113 5.90 1.98 -1.02
C ALA A 113 7.36 1.52 -1.11
N PHE A 114 8.13 1.67 -0.03
CA PHE A 114 9.52 1.22 0.06
C PHE A 114 9.71 -0.29 -0.10
N LEU A 115 8.65 -1.09 -0.05
CA LEU A 115 8.68 -2.54 -0.25
C LEU A 115 8.62 -2.95 -1.73
N HIS A 116 8.27 -2.03 -2.62
CA HIS A 116 8.13 -2.34 -4.04
C HIS A 116 9.49 -2.59 -4.70
N ILE A 117 9.51 -3.45 -5.73
CA ILE A 117 10.72 -3.73 -6.54
C ILE A 117 11.25 -2.51 -7.31
N SER A 118 10.39 -1.51 -7.49
CA SER A 118 10.63 -0.24 -8.16
C SER A 118 9.47 0.71 -7.87
N GLN A 119 9.63 1.99 -8.17
CA GLN A 119 8.62 3.02 -7.94
C GLN A 119 8.02 3.55 -9.23
N PHE A 120 6.90 4.27 -9.09
CA PHE A 120 5.96 4.63 -10.16
C PHE A 120 5.26 3.42 -10.80
N TRP A 121 4.23 3.70 -11.60
CA TRP A 121 3.45 2.70 -12.34
C TRP A 121 4.26 1.94 -13.40
N ASP A 122 5.27 2.58 -14.01
CA ASP A 122 6.14 2.00 -15.03
C ASP A 122 7.48 1.46 -14.47
N GLY A 123 7.73 1.68 -13.17
CA GLY A 123 8.93 1.19 -12.51
C GLY A 123 10.22 1.90 -12.90
N ARG A 124 10.14 3.20 -13.26
CA ARG A 124 11.29 3.97 -13.75
C ARG A 124 12.29 4.41 -12.69
N ALA A 125 11.93 4.36 -11.41
CA ALA A 125 12.82 4.65 -10.29
C ALA A 125 13.05 3.38 -9.48
N LYS A 126 14.28 3.11 -9.03
CA LYS A 126 14.65 1.85 -8.38
C LYS A 126 14.11 1.74 -6.94
N ASP A 127 14.01 2.85 -6.23
CA ASP A 127 13.63 2.94 -4.83
C ASP A 127 12.96 4.29 -4.52
N VAL A 128 12.55 4.47 -3.26
CA VAL A 128 11.83 5.67 -2.80
C VAL A 128 12.75 6.91 -2.79
N GLU A 129 14.05 6.71 -2.53
CA GLU A 129 15.04 7.78 -2.56
C GLU A 129 15.20 8.39 -3.96
N GLU A 130 15.29 7.56 -5.00
CA GLU A 130 15.31 8.01 -6.40
C GLU A 130 13.95 8.59 -6.82
N GLN A 131 12.85 7.96 -6.40
CA GLN A 131 11.51 8.41 -6.74
C GLN A 131 11.21 9.81 -6.25
N ALA A 132 11.58 10.14 -5.01
CA ALA A 132 11.30 11.42 -4.37
C ALA A 132 11.87 12.63 -5.15
N LEU A 133 12.91 12.42 -5.94
CA LEU A 133 13.55 13.46 -6.74
C LEU A 133 12.74 13.80 -8.01
N GLY A 134 12.16 12.80 -8.67
CA GLY A 134 11.43 12.99 -9.93
C GLY A 134 10.35 14.09 -9.90
N PRO A 135 9.41 14.07 -8.92
CA PRO A 135 8.35 15.07 -8.78
C PRO A 135 8.83 16.51 -8.70
N ILE A 136 9.99 16.73 -8.05
CA ILE A 136 10.55 18.06 -7.80
C ILE A 136 10.80 18.79 -9.13
N LEU A 137 11.37 18.09 -10.12
CA LEU A 137 11.69 18.67 -11.43
C LEU A 137 10.59 18.49 -12.48
N ASN A 138 9.58 17.67 -12.20
CA ASN A 138 8.52 17.42 -13.18
C ASN A 138 7.68 18.71 -13.40
N PRO A 139 7.58 19.24 -14.64
CA PRO A 139 6.92 20.51 -14.94
C PRO A 139 5.42 20.53 -14.69
N VAL A 140 4.76 19.35 -14.62
CA VAL A 140 3.34 19.25 -14.28
C VAL A 140 3.11 18.94 -12.79
N GLU A 141 4.16 18.71 -12.02
CA GLU A 141 4.10 18.44 -10.57
C GLU A 141 4.65 19.63 -9.79
N MET A 142 5.93 19.65 -9.39
CA MET A 142 6.52 20.72 -8.57
C MET A 142 7.34 21.73 -9.39
N ALA A 143 7.71 21.39 -10.63
CA ALA A 143 8.23 22.29 -11.67
C ALA A 143 9.53 23.06 -11.36
N MET A 144 10.37 22.58 -10.44
CA MET A 144 11.69 23.18 -10.24
C MET A 144 12.54 23.05 -11.52
N PRO A 145 13.30 24.10 -11.91
CA PRO A 145 13.95 24.13 -13.22
C PRO A 145 15.14 23.18 -13.34
N ASN A 146 15.84 22.92 -12.24
CA ASN A 146 16.99 22.01 -12.15
C ASN A 146 17.36 21.76 -10.67
N GLU A 147 18.25 20.79 -10.46
CA GLU A 147 18.74 20.37 -9.14
C GLU A 147 19.46 21.50 -8.39
N ASP A 148 20.26 22.32 -9.09
CA ASP A 148 21.04 23.40 -8.48
C ASP A 148 20.14 24.46 -7.82
N GLU A 149 19.02 24.81 -8.46
CA GLU A 149 18.08 25.77 -7.89
C GLU A 149 17.36 25.21 -6.64
N VAL A 150 17.09 23.89 -6.61
CA VAL A 150 16.54 23.21 -5.41
C VAL A 150 17.54 23.30 -4.26
N VAL A 151 18.79 22.90 -4.51
CA VAL A 151 19.87 22.90 -3.52
C VAL A 151 20.11 24.32 -3.00
N LYS A 152 20.22 25.29 -3.91
CA LYS A 152 20.41 26.71 -3.56
C LYS A 152 19.30 27.22 -2.65
N ARG A 153 18.04 26.96 -2.99
CA ARG A 153 16.88 27.44 -2.22
C ARG A 153 16.82 26.87 -0.81
N LEU A 154 17.16 25.59 -0.62
CA LEU A 154 17.29 25.01 0.71
C LEU A 154 18.51 25.58 1.45
N ALA A 155 19.64 25.75 0.75
CA ALA A 155 20.88 26.26 1.32
C ALA A 155 20.78 27.72 1.78
N GLU A 156 19.86 28.52 1.25
CA GLU A 156 19.57 29.87 1.74
C GLU A 156 18.94 29.87 3.15
N ASP A 157 18.26 28.79 3.56
CA ASP A 157 17.65 28.67 4.88
C ASP A 157 18.63 28.10 5.92
N ALA A 158 18.94 28.89 6.95
CA ALA A 158 19.85 28.49 8.02
C ALA A 158 19.40 27.24 8.78
N SER A 159 18.09 27.02 8.90
CA SER A 159 17.55 25.85 9.58
C SER A 159 17.76 24.57 8.77
N TYR A 160 17.70 24.63 7.43
CA TYR A 160 18.05 23.49 6.58
C TYR A 160 19.55 23.22 6.59
N ARG A 161 20.40 24.26 6.54
CA ARG A 161 21.85 24.06 6.67
C ARG A 161 22.22 23.27 7.93
N ARG A 162 21.61 23.60 9.07
CA ARG A 162 21.81 22.84 10.33
C ARG A 162 21.28 21.41 10.23
N ALA A 163 20.01 21.24 9.82
CA ALA A 163 19.39 19.92 9.77
C ALA A 163 20.11 18.95 8.82
N PHE A 164 20.58 19.42 7.66
CA PHE A 164 21.39 18.62 6.73
C PHE A 164 22.76 18.28 7.32
N GLN A 165 23.44 19.21 7.99
CA GLN A 165 24.72 18.92 8.63
C GLN A 165 24.58 17.86 9.74
N GLU A 166 23.48 17.89 10.49
CA GLU A 166 23.18 16.92 11.54
C GLU A 166 22.82 15.54 10.99
N ALA A 167 22.06 15.49 9.88
CA ALA A 167 21.66 14.23 9.23
C ALA A 167 22.78 13.62 8.36
N PHE A 168 23.67 14.43 7.80
CA PHE A 168 24.75 14.01 6.90
C PHE A 168 26.12 14.58 7.31
N PRO A 169 26.62 14.27 8.52
CA PRO A 169 27.85 14.87 9.05
C PRO A 169 29.11 14.51 8.25
N GLN A 170 29.05 13.48 7.42
CA GLN A 170 30.15 13.01 6.57
C GLN A 170 30.08 13.54 5.12
N SER A 171 29.07 14.33 4.78
CA SER A 171 28.88 14.91 3.44
C SER A 171 29.29 16.38 3.42
N ASP A 172 30.18 16.76 2.50
CA ASP A 172 30.56 18.16 2.26
C ASP A 172 30.51 18.45 0.74
N PRO A 173 29.52 19.21 0.24
CA PRO A 173 28.44 19.85 1.00
C PRO A 173 27.42 18.85 1.55
N ALA A 174 26.76 19.19 2.66
CA ALA A 174 25.70 18.37 3.25
C ALA A 174 24.37 18.47 2.47
N ILE A 175 24.04 19.64 1.93
CA ILE A 175 22.86 19.84 1.07
C ILE A 175 23.24 19.49 -0.37
N THR A 176 22.85 18.30 -0.79
CA THR A 176 22.95 17.83 -2.18
C THR A 176 21.59 17.31 -2.62
N TYR A 177 21.35 17.28 -3.93
CA TYR A 177 20.11 16.75 -4.45
C TYR A 177 19.91 15.27 -4.09
N THR A 178 20.98 14.48 -4.10
CA THR A 178 20.97 13.09 -3.62
C THR A 178 20.61 12.98 -2.13
N ASN A 179 21.14 13.86 -1.27
CA ASN A 179 20.84 13.84 0.16
C ASN A 179 19.38 14.25 0.46
N ILE A 180 18.77 15.10 -0.39
CA ILE A 180 17.33 15.40 -0.31
C ILE A 180 16.52 14.10 -0.51
N GLY A 181 16.80 13.36 -1.59
CA GLY A 181 16.11 12.09 -1.88
C GLY A 181 16.35 11.04 -0.79
N THR A 182 17.60 10.95 -0.29
CA THR A 182 17.96 10.05 0.81
C THR A 182 17.18 10.34 2.09
N ALA A 183 17.04 11.62 2.46
CA ALA A 183 16.28 12.01 3.64
C ALA A 183 14.78 11.70 3.46
N ILE A 184 14.17 12.10 2.34
CA ILE A 184 12.75 11.82 2.06
C ILE A 184 12.49 10.31 2.07
N GLY A 185 13.31 9.52 1.39
CA GLY A 185 13.18 8.07 1.36
C GLY A 185 13.32 7.42 2.74
N ALA A 186 14.21 7.93 3.61
CA ALA A 186 14.31 7.48 4.99
C ALA A 186 13.01 7.71 5.78
N PHE A 187 12.36 8.86 5.59
CA PHE A 187 11.04 9.12 6.16
C PHE A 187 9.97 8.20 5.55
N GLU A 188 9.92 8.02 4.24
CA GLU A 188 8.95 7.14 3.58
C GLU A 188 9.08 5.67 4.02
N ARG A 189 10.28 5.21 4.37
CA ARG A 189 10.52 3.89 4.98
C ARG A 189 9.92 3.73 6.37
N THR A 190 9.52 4.81 7.03
CA THR A 190 8.78 4.78 8.30
C THR A 190 7.26 4.77 8.11
N LEU A 191 6.77 5.03 6.89
CA LEU A 191 5.34 5.05 6.55
C LEU A 191 4.81 3.63 6.36
N VAL A 192 4.75 2.88 7.45
CA VAL A 192 4.27 1.48 7.51
C VAL A 192 2.86 1.46 8.12
N THR A 193 1.95 0.67 7.54
CA THR A 193 0.57 0.52 8.04
C THR A 193 0.21 -0.96 8.25
N PRO A 194 0.67 -1.62 9.33
CA PRO A 194 0.24 -2.96 9.69
C PRO A 194 -1.29 -3.03 9.85
N SER A 195 -1.87 -4.11 9.36
CA SER A 195 -3.31 -4.35 9.33
C SER A 195 -3.68 -5.62 10.10
N ARG A 196 -4.99 -5.87 10.24
CA ARG A 196 -5.50 -7.14 10.80
C ARG A 196 -5.05 -8.35 9.99
N PHE A 197 -4.83 -8.20 8.68
CA PHE A 197 -4.24 -9.28 7.89
C PHE A 197 -2.81 -9.61 8.33
N ASP A 198 -2.01 -8.62 8.73
CA ASP A 198 -0.66 -8.86 9.24
C ASP A 198 -0.68 -9.59 10.59
N GLU A 199 -1.63 -9.28 11.48
CA GLU A 199 -1.84 -10.04 12.73
C GLU A 199 -2.24 -11.50 12.44
N PHE A 200 -3.11 -11.71 11.45
CA PHE A 200 -3.52 -13.03 11.01
C PHE A 200 -2.35 -13.86 10.46
N LEU A 201 -1.48 -13.23 9.66
CA LEU A 201 -0.25 -13.87 9.15
C LEU A 201 0.74 -14.19 10.27
N ARG A 202 0.76 -13.42 11.37
CA ARG A 202 1.57 -13.71 12.56
C ARG A 202 0.97 -14.79 13.48
N GLY A 203 -0.17 -15.37 13.12
CA GLY A 203 -0.79 -16.49 13.81
C GLY A 203 -2.02 -16.13 14.64
N ASN A 204 -2.40 -14.85 14.75
CA ASN A 204 -3.66 -14.48 15.40
C ASN A 204 -4.86 -14.78 14.48
N ARG A 205 -5.39 -16.01 14.55
CA ARG A 205 -6.50 -16.46 13.69
C ARG A 205 -7.79 -15.66 13.88
N GLU A 206 -7.96 -15.01 15.02
CA GLU A 206 -9.14 -14.21 15.35
C GLU A 206 -9.08 -12.78 14.78
N ALA A 207 -7.93 -12.35 14.25
CA ALA A 207 -7.78 -11.01 13.65
C ALA A 207 -8.66 -10.82 12.41
N LEU A 208 -8.96 -11.90 11.69
CA LEU A 208 -9.91 -11.91 10.58
C LEU A 208 -11.19 -12.63 10.97
N SER A 209 -12.32 -12.00 10.65
CA SER A 209 -13.63 -12.64 10.69
C SER A 209 -13.73 -13.83 9.74
N VAL A 210 -14.71 -14.68 9.96
CA VAL A 210 -15.05 -15.83 9.10
C VAL A 210 -15.28 -15.39 7.64
N GLN A 211 -15.90 -14.22 7.44
CA GLN A 211 -16.18 -13.67 6.11
C GLN A 211 -14.91 -13.18 5.41
N GLU A 212 -14.02 -12.50 6.13
CA GLU A 212 -12.73 -12.05 5.59
C GLU A 212 -11.82 -13.24 5.23
N GLN A 213 -11.83 -14.28 6.05
CA GLN A 213 -11.15 -15.53 5.75
C GLN A 213 -11.70 -16.16 4.46
N ARG A 214 -13.03 -16.27 4.31
CA ARG A 214 -13.64 -16.73 3.04
C ARG A 214 -13.23 -15.86 1.84
N GLY A 215 -13.12 -14.54 2.04
CA GLY A 215 -12.62 -13.60 1.04
C GLY A 215 -11.18 -13.87 0.63
N LEU A 216 -10.29 -14.14 1.59
CA LEU A 216 -8.89 -14.50 1.34
C LEU A 216 -8.81 -15.79 0.52
N ARG A 217 -9.57 -16.83 0.89
CA ARG A 217 -9.68 -18.06 0.10
C ARG A 217 -10.11 -17.76 -1.32
N GLN A 218 -11.20 -16.99 -1.50
CA GLN A 218 -11.72 -16.64 -2.82
C GLN A 218 -10.68 -15.89 -3.66
N PHE A 219 -9.93 -14.96 -3.05
CA PHE A 219 -8.86 -14.21 -3.71
C PHE A 219 -7.74 -15.12 -4.23
N VAL A 220 -7.32 -16.11 -3.43
CA VAL A 220 -6.30 -17.10 -3.83
C VAL A 220 -6.83 -18.04 -4.91
N GLU A 221 -8.01 -18.64 -4.71
CA GLU A 221 -8.59 -19.64 -5.62
C GLU A 221 -8.98 -19.05 -6.99
N VAL A 222 -9.36 -17.76 -7.03
CA VAL A 222 -9.55 -17.05 -8.30
C VAL A 222 -8.24 -16.88 -9.05
N GLY A 223 -7.12 -16.78 -8.33
CA GLY A 223 -5.77 -16.64 -8.89
C GLY A 223 -5.16 -15.24 -8.71
N CYS A 224 -5.79 -14.34 -7.95
CA CYS A 224 -5.31 -12.97 -7.76
C CYS A 224 -3.93 -12.91 -7.10
N ALA A 225 -3.66 -13.84 -6.17
CA ALA A 225 -2.40 -13.94 -5.44
C ALA A 225 -1.18 -14.27 -6.33
N SER A 226 -1.38 -14.72 -7.57
CA SER A 226 -0.29 -14.98 -8.52
C SER A 226 0.49 -13.71 -8.89
N CYS A 227 -0.18 -12.55 -8.91
CA CYS A 227 0.43 -11.23 -9.13
C CYS A 227 0.48 -10.42 -7.83
N HIS A 228 -0.52 -10.59 -6.96
CA HIS A 228 -0.71 -9.81 -5.73
C HIS A 228 -0.32 -10.60 -4.48
N GLY A 229 0.84 -11.26 -4.52
CA GLY A 229 1.41 -11.99 -3.38
C GLY A 229 2.45 -11.18 -2.60
N GLY A 230 3.15 -11.88 -1.70
CA GLY A 230 4.26 -11.37 -0.92
C GLY A 230 3.87 -10.33 0.12
N VAL A 231 4.86 -9.57 0.58
CA VAL A 231 4.70 -8.59 1.66
C VAL A 231 3.79 -7.42 1.28
N GLY A 232 3.77 -7.01 0.01
CA GLY A 232 2.98 -5.88 -0.48
C GLY A 232 1.58 -6.23 -1.02
N LEU A 233 1.22 -7.53 -1.07
CA LEU A 233 0.07 -7.99 -1.86
C LEU A 233 0.12 -7.40 -3.29
N GLY A 234 1.29 -7.51 -3.93
CA GLY A 234 1.65 -6.73 -5.11
C GLY A 234 2.93 -5.93 -4.88
N GLY A 235 3.29 -5.09 -5.84
CA GLY A 235 4.54 -4.33 -5.85
C GLY A 235 5.80 -5.16 -6.11
N GLY A 236 5.66 -6.49 -6.26
CA GLY A 236 6.75 -7.45 -6.41
C GLY A 236 7.14 -7.78 -7.86
N MET A 237 6.37 -7.33 -8.85
CA MET A 237 6.58 -7.66 -10.26
C MET A 237 5.93 -6.66 -11.22
N PHE A 238 6.28 -6.78 -12.50
CA PHE A 238 5.57 -6.15 -13.60
C PHE A 238 4.64 -7.17 -14.27
N GLN A 239 3.47 -6.71 -14.72
CA GLN A 239 2.54 -7.53 -15.49
C GLN A 239 1.83 -6.70 -16.54
N LYS A 240 1.50 -7.33 -17.68
CA LYS A 240 0.66 -6.72 -18.70
C LYS A 240 -0.75 -6.49 -18.17
N LEU A 241 -1.22 -5.25 -18.28
CA LEU A 241 -2.63 -4.91 -18.06
C LEU A 241 -3.43 -5.34 -19.30
N GLY A 242 -4.40 -6.23 -19.10
CA GLY A 242 -5.09 -6.97 -20.15
C GLY A 242 -4.33 -8.20 -20.64
N LEU A 243 -3.86 -9.05 -19.72
CA LEU A 243 -3.11 -10.27 -20.05
C LEU A 243 -3.94 -11.28 -20.87
N VAL A 244 -5.22 -11.44 -20.53
CA VAL A 244 -6.14 -12.38 -21.20
C VAL A 244 -7.08 -11.64 -22.14
N HIS A 245 -7.75 -10.59 -21.64
CA HIS A 245 -8.59 -9.71 -22.46
C HIS A 245 -8.01 -8.30 -22.47
N PRO A 246 -7.85 -7.64 -23.64
CA PRO A 246 -7.24 -6.31 -23.72
C PRO A 246 -7.94 -5.30 -22.80
N PHE A 247 -7.14 -4.56 -22.02
CA PHE A 247 -7.61 -3.41 -21.26
C PHE A 247 -7.37 -2.16 -22.10
N LEU A 248 -8.41 -1.38 -22.37
CA LEU A 248 -8.29 -0.22 -23.25
C LEU A 248 -7.58 0.93 -22.52
N THR A 249 -6.37 1.26 -22.96
CA THR A 249 -5.62 2.43 -22.50
C THR A 249 -4.64 2.90 -23.57
N SER A 250 -4.36 4.20 -23.61
CA SER A 250 -3.31 4.78 -24.45
C SER A 250 -1.94 4.79 -23.77
N ASP A 251 -1.88 4.53 -22.45
CA ASP A 251 -0.64 4.46 -21.72
C ASP A 251 0.07 3.12 -21.98
N ILE A 252 1.17 3.17 -22.73
CA ILE A 252 1.98 1.99 -23.03
C ILE A 252 2.83 1.52 -21.83
N GLY A 253 2.74 2.19 -20.67
CA GLY A 253 3.34 1.76 -19.42
C GLY A 253 4.86 1.70 -19.47
N ARG A 254 5.42 0.57 -19.03
CA ARG A 254 6.85 0.30 -18.94
C ARG A 254 7.60 0.47 -20.26
N ALA A 255 6.97 0.25 -21.41
CA ALA A 255 7.60 0.47 -22.71
C ALA A 255 8.07 1.92 -22.93
N LYS A 256 7.48 2.93 -22.24
CA LYS A 256 7.98 4.32 -22.25
C LYS A 256 9.39 4.43 -21.66
N VAL A 257 9.74 3.54 -20.73
CA VAL A 257 11.01 3.55 -19.99
C VAL A 257 12.05 2.70 -20.71
N THR A 258 11.66 1.50 -21.13
CA THR A 258 12.62 0.51 -21.65
C THR A 258 12.81 0.58 -23.16
N SER A 259 11.94 1.31 -23.89
CA SER A 259 11.88 1.32 -25.35
C SER A 259 11.65 -0.06 -25.99
N ASN A 260 11.25 -1.06 -25.19
CA ASN A 260 10.97 -2.41 -25.66
C ASN A 260 9.46 -2.58 -25.88
N SER A 261 9.05 -2.76 -27.15
CA SER A 261 7.64 -2.94 -27.50
C SER A 261 7.01 -4.21 -26.91
N ALA A 262 7.81 -5.22 -26.55
CA ALA A 262 7.32 -6.41 -25.86
C ALA A 262 6.82 -6.11 -24.43
N GLU A 263 7.25 -5.00 -23.83
CA GLU A 263 6.79 -4.51 -22.53
C GLU A 263 5.67 -3.45 -22.65
N ALA A 264 5.05 -3.34 -23.82
CA ALA A 264 3.89 -2.46 -23.98
C ALA A 264 2.73 -2.91 -23.08
N TYR A 265 2.15 -1.93 -22.38
CA TYR A 265 1.07 -2.10 -21.40
C TYR A 265 1.46 -2.90 -20.16
N PHE A 266 2.76 -3.11 -19.92
CA PHE A 266 3.23 -3.62 -18.64
C PHE A 266 3.27 -2.50 -17.61
N PHE A 267 2.76 -2.79 -16.42
CA PHE A 267 2.79 -1.92 -15.27
C PHE A 267 3.32 -2.69 -14.07
N LYS A 268 3.91 -1.97 -13.11
CA LYS A 268 4.18 -2.54 -11.80
C LYS A 268 2.83 -2.91 -11.18
N VAL A 269 2.69 -4.16 -10.76
CA VAL A 269 1.48 -4.61 -10.08
C VAL A 269 1.32 -3.78 -8.80
N PRO A 270 0.22 -3.04 -8.59
CA PRO A 270 0.08 -2.19 -7.42
C PRO A 270 -0.06 -3.02 -6.15
N SER A 271 0.44 -2.49 -5.03
CA SER A 271 0.14 -3.02 -3.70
C SER A 271 -1.36 -2.89 -3.42
N LEU A 272 -1.96 -3.92 -2.83
CA LEU A 272 -3.36 -3.89 -2.40
C LEU A 272 -3.52 -3.56 -0.91
N ARG A 273 -2.44 -3.16 -0.22
CA ARG A 273 -2.54 -2.63 1.14
C ARG A 273 -3.23 -1.28 1.12
N ASN A 274 -4.14 -1.06 2.07
CA ASN A 274 -4.97 0.14 2.16
C ASN A 274 -5.88 0.41 0.94
N ILE A 275 -6.10 -0.57 0.06
CA ILE A 275 -6.80 -0.35 -1.21
C ILE A 275 -8.20 0.25 -1.06
N GLU A 276 -8.91 -0.06 0.04
CA GLU A 276 -10.24 0.52 0.31
C GLU A 276 -10.21 2.06 0.38
N LYS A 277 -9.05 2.66 0.70
CA LYS A 277 -8.88 4.10 0.95
C LYS A 277 -8.23 4.85 -0.20
N THR A 278 -7.75 4.15 -1.23
CA THR A 278 -6.87 4.73 -2.26
C THR A 278 -7.52 4.76 -3.64
N GLY A 279 -8.85 4.75 -3.72
CA GLY A 279 -9.55 5.02 -4.97
C GLY A 279 -9.35 6.49 -5.42
N PRO A 280 -9.61 6.79 -6.71
CA PRO A 280 -10.02 5.85 -7.76
C PRO A 280 -8.88 4.94 -8.24
N TYR A 281 -9.20 3.86 -8.91
CA TYR A 281 -8.32 2.73 -9.20
C TYR A 281 -7.76 2.74 -10.62
N PHE A 282 -6.70 1.94 -10.81
CA PHE A 282 -5.84 1.82 -11.99
C PHE A 282 -4.91 3.02 -12.20
N HIS A 283 -3.99 2.89 -13.17
CA HIS A 283 -2.92 3.86 -13.40
C HIS A 283 -3.44 5.24 -13.79
N ASP A 284 -4.66 5.35 -14.29
CA ASP A 284 -5.30 6.60 -14.72
C ASP A 284 -6.47 7.03 -13.82
N GLY A 285 -6.75 6.27 -12.76
CA GLY A 285 -7.85 6.58 -11.83
C GLY A 285 -9.23 6.55 -12.49
N SER A 286 -9.41 5.80 -13.59
CA SER A 286 -10.66 5.76 -14.36
C SER A 286 -11.81 5.02 -13.66
N VAL A 287 -11.52 4.22 -12.64
CA VAL A 287 -12.52 3.36 -11.99
C VAL A 287 -12.73 3.77 -10.53
N ALA A 288 -13.93 4.25 -10.20
CA ALA A 288 -14.22 4.74 -8.84
C ALA A 288 -14.54 3.63 -7.82
N SER A 289 -15.02 2.46 -8.27
CA SER A 289 -15.53 1.39 -7.39
C SER A 289 -14.53 0.25 -7.25
N LEU A 290 -14.27 -0.19 -6.02
CA LEU A 290 -13.40 -1.33 -5.76
C LEU A 290 -14.00 -2.63 -6.32
N GLN A 291 -15.32 -2.78 -6.24
CA GLN A 291 -16.02 -3.92 -6.84
C GLN A 291 -15.84 -3.96 -8.35
N GLU A 292 -15.89 -2.80 -9.00
CA GLU A 292 -15.67 -2.72 -10.45
C GLU A 292 -14.22 -3.01 -10.81
N ALA A 293 -13.26 -2.53 -10.01
CA ALA A 293 -11.85 -2.87 -10.20
C ALA A 293 -11.61 -4.39 -10.06
N ILE A 294 -12.21 -5.05 -9.06
CA ILE A 294 -12.14 -6.52 -8.89
C ILE A 294 -12.75 -7.24 -10.10
N ARG A 295 -13.94 -6.80 -10.54
CA ARG A 295 -14.63 -7.38 -11.71
C ARG A 295 -13.77 -7.28 -12.97
N LEU A 296 -13.21 -6.10 -13.23
CA LEU A 296 -12.35 -5.85 -14.38
C LEU A 296 -11.07 -6.67 -14.32
N MET A 297 -10.44 -6.82 -13.15
CA MET A 297 -9.25 -7.68 -13.00
C MET A 297 -9.56 -9.16 -13.22
N GLY A 298 -10.69 -9.66 -12.73
CA GLY A 298 -11.16 -11.01 -13.02
C GLY A 298 -11.27 -11.26 -14.53
N TYR A 299 -11.89 -10.32 -15.26
CA TYR A 299 -12.05 -10.43 -16.70
C TYR A 299 -10.71 -10.26 -17.46
N HIS A 300 -10.05 -9.11 -17.29
CA HIS A 300 -8.89 -8.73 -18.11
C HIS A 300 -7.64 -9.56 -17.82
N GLN A 301 -7.40 -9.92 -16.56
CA GLN A 301 -6.18 -10.63 -16.17
C GLN A 301 -6.36 -12.15 -16.14
N LEU A 302 -7.57 -12.64 -15.86
CA LEU A 302 -7.82 -14.07 -15.61
C LEU A 302 -8.85 -14.70 -16.57
N GLY A 303 -9.52 -13.91 -17.41
CA GLY A 303 -10.58 -14.43 -18.30
C GLY A 303 -11.81 -14.96 -17.55
N LYS A 304 -12.04 -14.48 -16.32
CA LYS A 304 -13.10 -14.97 -15.43
C LYS A 304 -14.20 -13.91 -15.27
N GLU A 305 -15.44 -14.31 -15.53
CA GLU A 305 -16.61 -13.55 -15.11
C GLU A 305 -16.95 -13.89 -13.66
N LEU A 306 -16.53 -13.02 -12.73
CA LEU A 306 -16.76 -13.24 -11.31
C LEU A 306 -18.22 -12.93 -10.95
N SER A 307 -18.83 -13.78 -10.11
CA SER A 307 -20.16 -13.51 -9.55
C SER A 307 -20.12 -12.34 -8.56
N LYS A 308 -21.28 -11.74 -8.27
CA LYS A 308 -21.40 -10.66 -7.29
C LYS A 308 -20.93 -11.09 -5.90
N GLU A 309 -21.21 -12.33 -5.52
CA GLU A 309 -20.82 -12.93 -4.26
C GLU A 309 -19.30 -13.11 -4.20
N GLN A 310 -18.66 -13.54 -5.29
CA GLN A 310 -17.20 -13.64 -5.36
C GLN A 310 -16.54 -12.27 -5.23
N ILE A 311 -17.05 -11.26 -5.95
CA ILE A 311 -16.55 -9.88 -5.89
C ILE A 311 -16.68 -9.33 -4.46
N SER A 312 -17.86 -9.47 -3.84
CA SER A 312 -18.10 -8.99 -2.47
C SER A 312 -17.25 -9.73 -1.43
N SER A 313 -17.03 -11.03 -1.61
CA SER A 313 -16.16 -11.83 -0.75
C SER A 313 -14.70 -11.34 -0.82
N ILE A 314 -14.18 -11.14 -2.04
CA ILE A 314 -12.83 -10.59 -2.24
C ILE A 314 -12.71 -9.18 -1.65
N GLU A 315 -13.67 -8.31 -1.92
CA GLU A 315 -13.68 -6.95 -1.36
C GLU A 315 -13.65 -6.99 0.18
N THR A 316 -14.42 -7.88 0.80
CA THR A 316 -14.44 -8.06 2.25
C THR A 316 -13.05 -8.37 2.80
N PHE A 317 -12.29 -9.25 2.13
CA PHE A 317 -10.89 -9.50 2.49
C PHE A 317 -10.00 -8.28 2.28
N LEU A 318 -10.12 -7.59 1.14
CA LEU A 318 -9.29 -6.41 0.83
C LEU A 318 -9.49 -5.27 1.84
N ARG A 319 -10.66 -5.15 2.48
CA ARG A 319 -10.87 -4.18 3.57
C ARG A 319 -10.05 -4.51 4.83
N ALA A 320 -9.72 -5.79 5.03
CA ALA A 320 -8.89 -6.22 6.16
C ALA A 320 -7.39 -5.94 5.96
N THR A 321 -6.96 -5.52 4.76
CA THR A 321 -5.58 -5.11 4.46
C THR A 321 -5.33 -3.61 4.72
N THR A 322 -6.36 -2.88 5.18
CA THR A 322 -6.24 -1.49 5.61
C THR A 322 -5.61 -1.44 7.00
N GLY A 323 -4.43 -0.86 7.10
CA GLY A 323 -3.75 -0.63 8.36
C GLY A 323 -4.11 0.70 9.01
N ALA A 324 -3.85 0.83 10.30
CA ALA A 324 -3.96 2.13 10.97
C ALA A 324 -2.87 3.07 10.44
N LEU A 325 -3.23 4.35 10.27
CA LEU A 325 -2.24 5.38 9.93
C LEU A 325 -1.31 5.61 11.13
N PRO A 326 0.01 5.72 10.92
CA PRO A 326 0.92 6.12 11.98
C PRO A 326 0.63 7.57 12.41
N ASP A 327 0.91 7.88 13.67
CA ASP A 327 0.84 9.24 14.21
C ASP A 327 1.97 10.10 13.62
N VAL A 328 1.72 10.65 12.44
CA VAL A 328 2.63 11.59 11.77
C VAL A 328 2.10 13.00 11.99
N VAL A 329 2.73 13.74 12.90
CA VAL A 329 2.43 15.17 13.11
C VAL A 329 3.19 15.98 12.06
N SER A 330 2.52 16.90 11.35
CA SER A 330 3.23 17.89 10.52
C SER A 330 4.27 18.59 11.41
N PRO A 331 5.54 18.74 10.98
CA PRO A 331 6.51 19.51 11.75
C PRO A 331 5.88 20.86 12.09
N ILE A 332 5.83 21.19 13.39
CA ILE A 332 5.44 22.52 13.82
C ILE A 332 6.48 23.44 13.19
N GLU A 333 6.05 24.40 12.37
CA GLU A 333 6.95 25.46 11.91
C GLU A 333 7.59 26.06 13.16
N GLU A 334 8.89 25.82 13.37
CA GLU A 334 9.66 26.59 14.35
C GLU A 334 9.52 28.04 13.90
N THR A 335 8.59 28.76 14.52
CA THR A 335 8.34 30.16 14.28
C THR A 335 9.67 30.88 14.44
N ARG A 336 10.13 31.49 13.34
CA ARG A 336 11.35 32.30 13.26
C ARG A 336 11.40 33.38 14.32
#